data_AF-A0A6V7JIC2-F1
#
_entry.id   AF-A0A6V7JIC2-F1
#
_cell.length_a   1.000
_cell.length_b   1.000
_cell.length_c   1.000
_cell.angle_alpha   90.00
_cell.angle_beta   90.00
_cell.angle_gamma   90.00
#
_symmetry.space_group_name_H-M   'P 1'
#
loop_
_entity.id
_entity.type
_entity.pdbx_description
1 polymer ?
#
loop_
_entity_poly.entity_id
_entity_poly.type
_entity_poly.pdbx_seq_one_letter_code
_entity_poly.pdbx_strand_id
1 'polypeptide(L)' 'YQQLYEEDGTANCVDINECTAGYHLCSPEAQCINNEGGHTCQCKPGFSGDGRICE' A
#
# COMPACT_ATOMS: atom_id res chain seq x y z
N TYR A 1 -9.10 -1.69 7.69
CA TYR A 1 -9.50 -2.07 6.34
C TYR A 1 -8.73 -3.33 5.94
N GLN A 2 -9.04 -4.47 6.56
CA GLN A 2 -8.63 -5.78 6.05
C GLN A 2 -9.75 -6.75 6.47
N GLN A 3 -10.50 -7.22 5.48
CA GLN A 3 -11.41 -8.35 5.56
C GLN A 3 -11.23 -9.09 4.24
N LEU A 4 -11.00 -10.41 4.30
CA LEU A 4 -12.01 -11.41 3.93
C LEU A 4 -11.53 -12.80 4.39
N TYR A 5 -12.49 -13.53 4.95
CA TYR A 5 -12.39 -14.82 5.61
C TYR A 5 -12.13 -15.95 4.60
N GLU A 6 -11.37 -16.97 4.99
CA GLU A 6 -11.49 -18.29 4.36
C GLU A 6 -12.66 -19.04 5.01
N GLU A 7 -13.40 -19.82 4.21
CA GLU A 7 -14.61 -20.55 4.62
C GLU A 7 -14.36 -21.63 5.71
N ASP A 8 -13.11 -21.80 6.17
CA ASP A 8 -12.68 -22.78 7.19
C ASP A 8 -12.59 -22.20 8.62
N GLY A 9 -13.14 -21.00 8.87
CA GLY A 9 -13.16 -20.43 10.23
C GLY A 9 -11.80 -20.00 10.79
N THR A 10 -10.75 -20.05 9.97
CA THR A 10 -9.50 -19.31 10.19
C THR A 10 -9.64 -17.92 9.59
N ALA A 11 -9.43 -16.88 10.42
CA ALA A 11 -9.33 -15.52 9.93
C ALA A 11 -8.02 -15.36 9.17
N ASN A 12 -7.97 -15.82 7.93
CA ASN A 12 -6.87 -15.54 7.03
C ASN A 12 -6.96 -14.07 6.66
N CYS A 13 -6.02 -13.28 7.16
CA CYS A 13 -5.88 -11.90 6.74
C CYS A 13 -5.27 -11.93 5.34
N VAL A 14 -6.11 -11.91 4.31
CA VAL A 14 -5.64 -11.77 2.94
C VAL A 14 -5.18 -10.32 2.78
N ASP A 15 -3.90 -10.17 2.47
CA ASP A 15 -3.33 -8.86 2.15
C ASP A 15 -4.01 -8.27 0.92
N ILE A 16 -4.46 -7.02 1.02
CA ILE A 16 -5.06 -6.30 -0.09
C ILE A 16 -3.96 -5.45 -0.70
N ASN A 17 -3.68 -5.68 -1.98
CA ASN A 17 -2.70 -4.87 -2.68
C ASN A 17 -3.25 -3.47 -3.00
N GLU A 18 -3.05 -2.51 -2.10
CA GLU A 18 -3.60 -1.15 -2.26
C GLU A 18 -2.96 -0.38 -3.41
N CYS A 19 -1.74 -0.75 -3.82
CA CYS A 19 -1.06 -0.17 -4.98
C CYS A 19 -1.80 -0.49 -6.28
N THR A 20 -2.28 -1.74 -6.43
CA THR A 20 -3.04 -2.16 -7.61
C THR A 20 -4.52 -1.81 -7.53
N ALA A 21 -5.08 -1.77 -6.31
CA ALA A 21 -6.48 -1.40 -6.08
C ALA A 21 -6.71 0.13 -6.18
N GLY A 22 -5.64 0.93 -6.21
CA GLY A 22 -5.73 2.39 -6.25
C GLY A 22 -6.19 3.02 -4.93
N TYR A 23 -6.03 2.31 -3.81
CA TYR A 23 -6.39 2.79 -2.47
C TYR A 23 -5.22 3.42 -1.72
N HIS A 24 -4.04 3.50 -2.35
CA HIS A 24 -2.86 4.14 -1.79
C HIS A 24 -2.97 5.68 -1.82
N LEU A 25 -2.30 6.33 -0.86
CA LEU A 25 -2.24 7.80 -0.76
C LEU A 25 -0.84 8.36 -1.08
N CYS A 26 -0.06 7.63 -1.87
CA CYS A 26 1.26 8.06 -2.31
C CYS A 26 1.21 9.32 -3.18
N SER A 27 2.25 10.13 -3.10
CA SER A 27 2.49 11.24 -4.02
C SER A 27 2.52 10.74 -5.47
N PRO A 28 2.10 11.56 -6.47
CA PRO A 28 2.36 11.27 -7.88
C PRO A 28 3.85 11.05 -8.19
N GLU A 29 4.73 11.67 -7.41
CA GLU A 29 6.18 11.53 -7.50
C GLU A 29 6.75 10.46 -6.56
N ALA A 30 5.90 9.56 -6.06
CA ALA A 30 6.30 8.38 -5.31
C ALA A 30 5.93 7.08 -6.02
N GLN A 31 6.68 6.03 -5.73
CA GLN A 31 6.35 4.65 -6.04
C GLN A 31 5.59 4.03 -4.86
N CYS A 32 4.44 3.42 -5.15
CA CYS A 32 3.73 2.58 -4.18
C CYS A 32 4.35 1.17 -4.15
N ILE A 33 4.61 0.67 -2.95
CA ILE A 33 5.14 -0.67 -2.69
C ILE A 33 4.16 -1.37 -1.75
N ASN A 34 3.57 -2.46 -2.23
CA ASN A 34 2.65 -3.26 -1.42
C ASN A 34 3.42 -4.13 -0.43
N ASN A 35 2.95 -4.19 0.80
CA ASN A 35 3.52 -5.02 1.87
C ASN A 35 2.39 -5.79 2.56
N GLU A 36 2.70 -6.94 3.16
CA GLU A 36 1.71 -7.63 3.97
C GLU A 36 1.24 -6.72 5.13
N GLY A 37 -0.05 -6.40 5.17
CA GLY A 37 -0.61 -5.49 6.16
C GLY A 37 -0.74 -4.02 5.71
N GLY A 38 -0.38 -3.68 4.47
CA GLY A 38 -0.59 -2.34 3.90
C GLY A 38 0.37 -1.96 2.77
N HIS A 39 0.78 -0.68 2.71
CA HIS A 39 1.70 -0.20 1.68
C HIS A 39 2.67 0.85 2.18
N THR A 40 3.78 1.01 1.47
CA THR A 40 4.75 2.09 1.65
C THR A 40 4.83 2.92 0.38
N CYS A 41 5.03 4.22 0.55
CA CYS A 41 5.27 5.15 -0.54
C CYS A 41 6.73 5.59 -0.49
N GLN A 42 7.46 5.47 -1.59
CA GLN A 42 8.86 5.88 -1.70
C GLN A 42 9.01 6.94 -2.78
N CYS A 43 9.53 8.12 -2.46
CA CYS A 43 9.77 9.16 -3.46
C CYS A 43 10.69 8.65 -4.59
N LYS A 44 10.34 9.00 -5.83
CA LYS A 44 11.13 8.67 -7.02
C LYS A 44 12.52 9.33 -6.95
N PRO A 45 13.52 8.79 -7.66
CA PRO A 45 14.84 9.41 -7.73
C PRO A 45 14.76 10.88 -8.16
N GLY A 46 15.40 11.76 -7.39
CA GLY A 46 15.37 13.20 -7.61
C GLY A 46 14.37 13.97 -6.76
N PHE A 47 13.45 13.28 -6.06
CA PHE A 47 12.52 13.88 -5.11
C PHE A 47 12.81 13.43 -3.68
N SER A 48 12.46 14.27 -2.70
CA SER A 48 12.59 13.97 -1.27
C SER A 48 11.29 14.24 -0.52
N GLY A 49 11.04 13.46 0.53
CA GLY A 49 9.84 13.61 1.34
C GLY A 49 9.46 12.31 2.05
N ASP A 50 8.22 12.24 2.53
CA ASP A 50 7.67 11.10 3.28
C ASP A 50 6.97 10.05 2.38
N GLY A 51 6.96 10.27 1.06
CA GLY A 51 6.31 9.42 0.08
C GLY A 51 4.84 9.77 -0.17
N ARG A 52 4.17 10.49 0.73
CA ARG A 52 2.85 11.11 0.47
C ARG A 52 3.00 12.50 -0.13
N ILE A 53 4.06 13.18 0.28
CA ILE A 53 4.55 14.42 -0.32
C ILE A 53 5.99 14.14 -0.77
N CYS A 54 6.31 14.54 -1.99
CA CYS A 54 7.65 14.43 -2.58
C CYS A 54 7.91 15.73 -3.36
N GLU A 55 9.01 16.41 -3.04
CA GLU A 55 9.44 17.70 -3.63
C GLU A 55 10.87 17.63 -4.19
#